data_AF-A0A316ZHP2-F1
#
_entry.id   AF-A0A316ZHP2-F1
#
_cell.length_a   1.000
_cell.length_b   1.000
_cell.length_c   1.000
_cell.angle_alpha   90.00
_cell.angle_beta   90.00
_cell.angle_gamma   90.00
#
_symmetry.space_group_name_H-M   'P 1'
#
loop_
_entity.id
_entity.type
_entity.pdbx_description
1 polymer ?
#
loop_
_entity_poly.entity_id
_entity_poly.type
_entity_poly.pdbx_seq_one_letter_code
_entity_poly.pdbx_strand_id
1 'polypeptide(L)'
;MMRGVPVLTLGAGYVGSAAFGAALIFCAFDTRASKIACLATIPLWAPVAWFGTTWCVRATRIRIALAVGVTIACWFIDHAIALRFYMLFLGVLCGMYVLTDALDDFVFAKQNESDAALFSRLAPPGPWG
;
A
#
# COMPACT_ATOMS: atom_id res chain seq x y z
N MET A 1 -0.90 21.02 -15.77
CA MET A 1 -1.05 19.63 -15.26
C MET A 1 -2.52 19.45 -14.88
N MET A 2 -3.23 18.51 -15.49
CA MET A 2 -4.68 18.31 -15.25
C MET A 2 -4.93 18.13 -13.74
N ARG A 3 -5.69 19.03 -13.12
CA ARG A 3 -6.20 18.88 -11.75
C ARG A 3 -7.25 17.77 -11.78
N GLY A 4 -6.83 16.51 -11.62
CA GLY A 4 -7.75 15.44 -11.24
C GLY A 4 -8.48 15.87 -9.96
N VAL A 5 -9.78 15.58 -9.87
CA VAL A 5 -10.58 15.91 -8.69
C VAL A 5 -9.97 15.16 -7.50
N PRO A 6 -9.27 15.84 -6.56
CA PRO A 6 -8.42 15.17 -5.58
C PRO A 6 -9.21 14.20 -4.70
N VAL A 7 -10.48 14.55 -4.44
CA VAL A 7 -11.45 13.77 -3.67
C VAL A 7 -11.73 12.40 -4.30
N LEU A 8 -11.80 12.30 -5.63
CA LEU A 8 -12.04 11.04 -6.34
C LEU A 8 -10.81 10.14 -6.28
N THR A 9 -9.61 10.70 -6.44
CA THR A 9 -8.36 9.95 -6.30
C THR A 9 -8.08 9.50 -4.86
N LEU A 10 -8.40 10.34 -3.87
CA LEU A 10 -8.27 9.98 -2.45
C LEU A 10 -9.27 8.86 -2.08
N GLY A 11 -10.54 9.04 -2.42
CA GLY A 11 -11.59 8.04 -2.14
C GLY A 11 -11.36 6.72 -2.86
N ALA A 12 -10.87 6.74 -4.09
CA ALA A 12 -10.53 5.53 -4.84
C ALA A 12 -9.41 4.71 -4.16
N GLY A 13 -8.45 5.36 -3.51
CA GLY A 13 -7.39 4.69 -2.75
C GLY A 13 -7.92 3.91 -1.55
N TYR A 14 -8.78 4.54 -0.74
CA TYR A 14 -9.43 3.91 0.42
C TYR A 14 -10.32 2.74 0.02
N VAL A 15 -11.21 2.97 -0.94
CA VAL A 15 -12.19 1.96 -1.39
C VAL A 15 -11.48 0.80 -2.07
N GLY A 16 -10.49 1.07 -2.92
CA GLY A 16 -9.71 0.04 -3.59
C GLY A 16 -8.92 -0.82 -2.62
N SER A 17 -8.26 -0.22 -1.63
CA SER A 17 -7.49 -0.95 -0.62
C SER A 17 -8.39 -1.76 0.32
N ALA A 18 -9.55 -1.23 0.71
CA ALA A 18 -10.52 -1.94 1.52
C ALA A 18 -11.12 -3.14 0.78
N ALA A 19 -11.52 -2.95 -0.48
CA ALA A 19 -12.07 -4.03 -1.32
C ALA A 19 -11.03 -5.12 -1.59
N PHE A 20 -9.78 -4.74 -1.87
CA PHE A 20 -8.70 -5.69 -2.06
C PHE A 20 -8.38 -6.48 -0.78
N GLY A 21 -8.31 -5.80 0.37
CA GLY A 21 -8.13 -6.45 1.67
C GLY A 21 -9.26 -7.44 2.00
N ALA A 22 -10.51 -7.04 1.79
CA ALA A 22 -11.68 -7.91 2.00
C ALA A 22 -11.65 -9.13 1.07
N ALA A 23 -11.27 -8.96 -0.21
CA ALA A 23 -11.14 -10.06 -1.17
C ALA A 23 -10.04 -11.05 -0.75
N LEU A 24 -8.90 -10.57 -0.23
CA LEU A 24 -7.84 -11.45 0.28
C LEU A 24 -8.28 -12.26 1.49
N ILE A 25 -9.00 -11.64 2.43
CA ILE A 25 -9.57 -12.34 3.60
C ILE A 25 -10.56 -13.42 3.14
N PHE A 26 -11.44 -13.10 2.19
CA PHE A 26 -12.40 -14.07 1.65
C PHE A 26 -11.71 -15.26 0.98
N CYS A 27 -10.70 -14.99 0.15
CA CYS A 27 -9.93 -16.03 -0.53
C CYS A 27 -9.06 -16.89 0.42
N ALA A 28 -8.80 -16.43 1.65
CA ALA A 28 -8.05 -17.19 2.66
C ALA A 28 -8.84 -18.38 3.25
N PHE A 29 -10.18 -18.39 3.13
CA PHE A 29 -11.02 -19.47 3.65
C PHE A 29 -10.96 -20.77 2.83
N ASP A 30 -10.35 -20.75 1.64
CA ASP A 30 -10.13 -21.95 0.83
C ASP A 30 -8.70 -21.97 0.29
N THR A 31 -8.06 -23.15 0.35
CA THR A 31 -6.69 -23.36 -0.11
C THR A 31 -6.54 -23.14 -1.62
N ARG A 32 -7.55 -23.51 -2.42
CA ARG A 32 -7.55 -23.27 -3.88
C ARG A 32 -7.73 -21.79 -4.20
N ALA A 33 -8.64 -21.12 -3.49
CA ALA A 33 -8.85 -19.68 -3.66
C ALA A 33 -7.60 -18.88 -3.27
N SER A 34 -6.90 -19.28 -2.21
CA SER A 34 -5.64 -18.63 -1.78
C SER A 34 -4.52 -18.73 -2.82
N LYS A 35 -4.41 -19.85 -3.55
CA LYS A 35 -3.47 -19.99 -4.66
C LYS A 35 -3.80 -19.02 -5.81
N ILE A 36 -5.08 -18.86 -6.13
CA ILE A 36 -5.53 -17.91 -7.16
C ILE A 36 -5.26 -16.47 -6.70
N ALA A 37 -5.56 -16.15 -5.44
CA ALA A 37 -5.33 -14.83 -4.86
C ALA A 37 -3.84 -14.45 -4.87
N CYS A 38 -2.95 -15.40 -4.60
CA CYS A 38 -1.50 -15.20 -4.73
C CYS A 38 -1.10 -14.77 -6.15
N LEU A 39 -1.64 -15.43 -7.18
CA LEU A 39 -1.35 -15.10 -8.58
C LEU A 39 -1.84 -13.70 -8.97
N ALA A 40 -2.89 -13.20 -8.32
CA ALA A 40 -3.36 -11.82 -8.50
C ALA A 40 -2.53 -10.80 -7.70
N THR A 41 -2.02 -11.19 -6.53
CA THR A 41 -1.29 -10.28 -5.61
C THR A 41 0.14 -9.99 -6.08
N ILE A 42 0.88 -11.01 -6.53
CA ILE A 42 2.26 -10.87 -7.01
C ILE A 42 2.41 -9.84 -8.15
N PRO A 43 1.62 -9.87 -9.24
CA PRO A 43 1.78 -8.92 -10.34
C PRO A 43 1.44 -7.48 -9.95
N LEU A 44 0.58 -7.27 -8.94
CA LEU A 44 0.26 -5.92 -8.44
C LEU A 44 1.49 -5.22 -7.84
N TRP A 45 2.49 -5.96 -7.38
CA TRP A 45 3.70 -5.40 -6.78
C TRP A 45 4.80 -5.06 -7.80
N ALA A 46 4.72 -5.60 -9.02
CA ALA A 46 5.70 -5.32 -10.07
C ALA A 46 5.71 -3.84 -10.51
N PRO A 47 4.56 -3.18 -10.78
CA PRO A 47 4.52 -1.74 -11.05
C PRO A 47 5.13 -0.91 -9.92
N VAL A 48 4.84 -1.27 -8.67
CA VAL A 48 5.34 -0.55 -7.47
C VAL A 48 6.87 -0.58 -7.41
N ALA A 49 7.49 -1.70 -7.79
CA ALA A 49 8.96 -1.81 -7.85
C ALA A 49 9.57 -1.00 -9.02
N TRP A 50 8.84 -0.82 -10.12
CA TRP A 50 9.33 -0.20 -11.35
C TRP A 50 9.29 1.34 -11.31
N PHE A 51 8.22 1.94 -10.79
CA PHE A 51 7.97 3.38 -10.94
C PHE A 51 8.84 4.31 -10.08
N GLY A 52 9.57 3.79 -9.10
CA GLY A 52 10.39 4.63 -8.23
C GLY A 52 11.89 4.60 -8.57
N THR A 53 12.49 5.79 -8.65
CA THR A 53 13.91 6.00 -9.03
C THR A 53 14.80 6.51 -7.89
N THR A 54 14.22 6.92 -6.76
CA THR A 54 14.93 7.53 -5.61
C THR A 54 15.55 6.49 -4.66
N TRP A 55 16.50 6.90 -3.81
CA TRP A 55 17.13 6.03 -2.79
C TRP A 55 16.10 5.33 -1.88
N CYS A 56 15.04 6.02 -1.45
CA CYS A 56 13.94 5.42 -0.67
C CYS A 56 13.26 4.25 -1.41
N VAL A 57 13.26 4.28 -2.75
CA VAL A 57 12.68 3.20 -3.57
C VAL A 57 13.57 1.96 -3.58
N ARG A 58 14.90 2.10 -3.48
CA ARG A 58 15.78 0.92 -3.34
C ARG A 58 15.42 0.10 -2.10
N ALA A 59 15.12 0.77 -0.99
CA ALA A 59 14.63 0.10 0.22
C ALA A 59 13.26 -0.56 0.01
N THR A 60 12.36 0.09 -0.73
CA THR A 60 11.05 -0.48 -1.09
C THR A 60 11.17 -1.74 -1.94
N ARG A 61 12.11 -1.80 -2.90
CA ARG A 61 12.34 -2.99 -3.73
C ARG A 61 12.76 -4.20 -2.90
N ILE A 62 13.59 -4.01 -1.87
CA ILE A 62 14.02 -5.08 -0.97
C ILE A 62 12.81 -5.63 -0.20
N ARG A 63 11.94 -4.75 0.32
CA ARG A 63 10.71 -5.17 1.03
C ARG A 63 9.76 -5.94 0.11
N ILE A 64 9.58 -5.46 -1.13
CA ILE A 64 8.77 -6.15 -2.14
C ILE A 64 9.36 -7.52 -2.46
N ALA A 65 10.66 -7.60 -2.73
CA ALA A 65 11.35 -8.85 -3.04
C ALA A 65 11.23 -9.86 -1.89
N LEU A 66 11.40 -9.40 -0.64
CA LEU A 66 11.23 -10.23 0.56
C LEU A 66 9.81 -10.78 0.62
N ALA A 67 8.80 -9.93 0.45
CA ALA A 67 7.43 -10.34 0.61
C ALA A 67 6.94 -11.24 -0.56
N VAL A 68 7.42 -11.04 -1.79
CA VAL A 68 7.22 -12.00 -2.90
C VAL A 68 7.90 -13.33 -2.57
N GLY A 69 9.13 -13.29 -2.05
CA GLY A 69 9.87 -14.48 -1.63
C GLY A 69 9.13 -15.28 -0.57
N VAL A 70 8.57 -14.61 0.46
CA VAL A 70 7.73 -15.25 1.48
C VAL A 70 6.49 -15.86 0.85
N THR A 71 5.83 -15.15 -0.06
CA THR A 71 4.63 -15.65 -0.76
C THR A 71 4.93 -16.94 -1.53
N ILE A 72 6.04 -16.97 -2.28
CA ILE A 72 6.49 -18.15 -3.03
C ILE A 72 6.89 -19.28 -2.08
N ALA A 73 7.59 -18.98 -0.99
CA ALA A 73 7.95 -19.99 0.01
C ALA A 73 6.70 -20.64 0.63
N CYS A 74 5.69 -19.84 1.00
CA CYS A 74 4.41 -20.31 1.52
C CYS A 74 3.60 -21.14 0.52
N TRP A 75 3.86 -21.02 -0.79
CA TRP A 75 3.22 -21.83 -1.82
C TRP A 75 3.65 -23.30 -1.78
N PHE A 76 4.92 -23.56 -1.47
CA PHE A 76 5.49 -24.92 -1.49
C PHE A 76 5.31 -25.68 -0.17
N ILE A 77 5.03 -24.98 0.92
CA ILE A 77 4.88 -25.58 2.25
C ILE A 77 3.49 -26.20 2.40
N ASP A 78 3.46 -27.48 2.81
CA ASP A 78 2.29 -28.22 3.30
C ASP A 78 0.98 -27.95 2.54
N HIS A 79 0.98 -28.26 1.24
CA HIS A 79 -0.18 -28.09 0.37
C HIS A 79 -0.79 -26.67 0.34
N ALA A 80 0.02 -25.64 0.62
CA ALA A 80 -0.37 -24.22 0.71
C ALA A 80 -1.30 -23.88 1.89
N ILE A 81 -1.28 -24.67 2.97
CA ILE A 81 -1.96 -24.30 4.22
C ILE A 81 -1.36 -23.00 4.79
N ALA A 82 -0.03 -22.87 4.77
CA ALA A 82 0.67 -21.65 5.19
C ALA A 82 0.26 -20.42 4.36
N LEU A 83 -0.01 -20.62 3.07
CA LEU A 83 -0.46 -19.56 2.17
C LEU A 83 -1.80 -18.96 2.62
N ARG A 84 -2.73 -19.77 3.15
CA ARG A 84 -4.02 -19.27 3.65
C ARG A 84 -3.84 -18.27 4.77
N PHE A 85 -3.00 -18.62 5.76
CA PHE A 85 -2.73 -17.73 6.89
C PHE A 85 -1.98 -16.47 6.45
N TYR A 86 -1.08 -16.59 5.47
CA TYR A 86 -0.38 -15.44 4.91
C TYR A 86 -1.32 -14.48 4.17
N MET A 87 -2.26 -14.99 3.38
CA MET A 87 -3.27 -14.18 2.66
C MET A 87 -4.24 -13.52 3.64
N LEU A 88 -4.67 -14.24 4.68
CA LEU A 88 -5.49 -13.68 5.76
C LEU A 88 -4.75 -12.53 6.43
N PHE A 89 -3.47 -12.74 6.78
CA PHE A 89 -2.62 -11.74 7.40
C PHE A 89 -2.45 -10.50 6.51
N LEU A 90 -2.15 -10.66 5.22
CA LEU A 90 -2.08 -9.55 4.27
C LEU A 90 -3.40 -8.79 4.16
N GLY A 91 -4.53 -9.50 4.10
CA GLY A 91 -5.84 -8.87 4.06
C GLY A 91 -6.16 -8.06 5.32
N VAL A 92 -5.80 -8.57 6.50
CA VAL A 92 -5.93 -7.83 7.77
C VAL A 92 -5.02 -6.61 7.79
N LEU A 93 -3.78 -6.72 7.29
CA LEU A 93 -2.87 -5.58 7.16
C LEU A 93 -3.44 -4.49 6.24
N CYS A 94 -4.05 -4.85 5.11
CA CYS A 94 -4.76 -3.89 4.25
C CYS A 94 -5.92 -3.20 4.99
N GLY A 95 -6.69 -3.95 5.78
CA GLY A 95 -7.76 -3.39 6.60
C GLY A 95 -7.24 -2.41 7.66
N MET A 96 -6.15 -2.77 8.35
CA MET A 96 -5.49 -1.87 9.30
C MET A 96 -4.94 -0.61 8.61
N TYR A 97 -4.37 -0.74 7.41
CA TYR A 97 -3.86 0.40 6.64
C TYR A 97 -4.98 1.40 6.33
N VAL A 98 -6.12 0.92 5.81
CA VAL A 98 -7.30 1.77 5.54
C VAL A 98 -7.79 2.44 6.82
N LEU A 99 -7.80 1.72 7.94
CA LEU A 99 -8.20 2.28 9.24
C LEU A 99 -7.25 3.41 9.68
N THR A 100 -5.94 3.19 9.63
CA THR A 100 -4.96 4.19 10.04
C THR A 100 -5.02 5.43 9.16
N ASP A 101 -5.23 5.25 7.86
CA ASP A 101 -5.27 6.33 6.88
C ASP A 101 -6.58 7.15 7.07
N ALA A 102 -7.70 6.47 7.34
CA ALA A 102 -8.95 7.14 7.73
C ALA A 102 -8.83 7.88 9.08
N LEU A 103 -8.11 7.34 10.06
CA LEU A 103 -7.86 8.03 11.34
C LEU A 103 -6.99 9.28 11.14
N ASP A 104 -5.95 9.22 10.32
CA ASP A 104 -5.08 10.36 10.01
C ASP A 104 -5.85 11.48 9.31
N ASP A 105 -6.78 11.14 8.40
CA ASP A 105 -7.60 12.10 7.67
C ASP A 105 -8.77 12.68 8.50
N PHE A 106 -9.52 11.83 9.22
CA PHE A 106 -10.74 12.26 9.92
C PHE A 106 -10.51 12.70 11.37
N VAL A 107 -9.65 12.01 12.11
CA VAL A 107 -9.45 12.25 13.54
C VAL A 107 -8.29 13.20 13.78
N PHE A 108 -7.17 12.95 13.12
CA PHE A 108 -5.97 13.78 13.30
C PHE A 108 -5.91 14.96 12.32
N ALA A 109 -6.73 14.95 11.27
CA ALA A 109 -6.82 16.00 10.25
C ALA A 109 -5.42 16.48 9.81
N LYS A 110 -4.53 15.52 9.56
CA LYS A 110 -3.09 15.78 9.45
C LYS A 110 -2.78 16.50 8.13
N GLN A 111 -2.63 17.81 8.18
CA GLN A 111 -2.22 18.60 7.03
C GLN A 111 -0.69 18.51 6.86
N ASN A 112 -0.24 17.68 5.92
CA ASN A 112 1.16 17.68 5.50
C ASN A 112 1.41 18.87 4.57
N GLU A 113 1.67 20.07 5.13
CA GLU A 113 2.36 21.11 4.35
C GLU A 113 3.79 20.62 4.05
N SER A 114 4.25 20.75 2.79
CA SER A 114 5.63 20.40 2.47
C SER A 114 6.58 21.34 3.22
N ASP A 115 7.72 20.85 3.70
CA ASP A 115 8.70 21.68 4.40
C ASP A 115 9.14 22.89 3.56
N ALA A 116 9.08 22.78 2.22
CA ALA A 116 9.31 23.88 1.30
C ALA A 116 8.22 24.98 1.37
N ALA A 117 6.95 24.59 1.53
CA ALA A 117 5.85 25.53 1.74
C ALA A 117 5.96 26.23 3.10
N LEU A 118 6.32 25.49 4.14
CA LEU A 118 6.57 26.06 5.48
C LEU A 118 7.78 27.02 5.46
N PHE A 119 8.87 26.63 4.78
CA PHE A 119 10.07 27.47 4.62
C PHE A 119 9.77 28.76 3.86
N SER A 120 8.90 28.72 2.83
CA SER A 120 8.49 29.92 2.09
C SER A 120 7.67 30.92 2.91
N ARG A 121 6.96 30.44 3.95
CA ARG A 121 6.17 31.28 4.86
C ARG A 121 6.97 31.80 6.05
N LEU A 122 7.94 31.03 6.52
CA LEU A 122 8.76 31.35 7.69
C LEU A 122 10.06 32.08 7.33
N ALA A 123 10.53 31.98 6.09
CA ALA A 123 11.71 32.71 5.65
C ALA A 123 11.38 34.21 5.51
N PRO A 124 12.18 35.12 6.11
CA PRO A 124 12.04 36.55 5.86
C PRO A 124 12.23 36.84 4.36
N PRO A 125 11.55 37.87 3.81
CA PRO A 125 11.75 38.25 2.41
C PRO A 125 13.23 38.52 2.19
N GLY A 126 13.82 37.79 1.23
CA GLY A 126 15.20 38.02 0.82
C GLY A 126 15.38 39.43 0.23
N PRO A 127 16.62 39.89 0.04
CA PRO A 127 16.94 41.26 -0.39
C PRO A 127 16.50 41.63 -1.82
N TRP A 128 15.69 40.80 -2.47
CA TRP A 128 15.15 40.98 -3.82
C TRP A 128 13.62 41.08 -3.83
N GLY A 129 13.04 41.56 -2.73
CA GLY A 129 11.63 41.96 -2.65
C GLY A 129 11.39 43.30 -3.32
#